data_AF-A0A7Y2NAD1-F1
#
_entry.id   AF-A0A7Y2NAD1-F1
#
_cell.length_a   1.000
_cell.length_b   1.000
_cell.length_c   1.000
_cell.angle_alpha   90.00
_cell.angle_beta   90.00
_cell.angle_gamma   90.00
#
_symmetry.space_group_name_H-M   'P 1'
#
loop_
_entity.id
_entity.type
_entity.pdbx_description
1 polymer ?
#
loop_
_entity_poly.entity_id
_entity_poly.type
_entity_poly.pdbx_seq_one_letter_code
_entity_poly.pdbx_strand_id
1 'polypeptide(L)'
;MRMYLEGLDATRPKRGRKRTKETVAKRIDAIEVEMERAQPLRKLEMIQERIDLQEELAKFDTTVDIAALEKDFISVAKSYAERKGISYAAFRELGIEAAVLKKAGISRAVHK
;
A
#
# COMPACT_ATOMS: atom_id res chain seq x y z
N MET A 1 16.54 -1.65 -1.49
CA MET A 1 16.08 -2.92 -2.09
C MET A 1 15.69 -3.95 -1.03
N ARG A 2 16.55 -4.27 -0.05
CA ARG A 2 16.23 -5.20 1.06
C ARG A 2 14.99 -4.79 1.89
N MET A 3 14.90 -3.51 2.23
CA MET A 3 13.74 -2.94 2.94
C MET A 3 12.42 -2.99 2.16
N TYR A 4 12.48 -3.00 0.82
CA TYR A 4 11.28 -3.11 -0.02
C TYR A 4 10.73 -4.53 -0.03
N LEU A 5 11.62 -5.53 0.03
CA LEU A 5 11.24 -6.94 0.11
C LEU A 5 10.73 -7.32 1.51
N GLU A 6 11.31 -6.77 2.58
CA GLU A 6 10.79 -6.93 3.95
C GLU A 6 9.39 -6.32 4.11
N GLY A 7 9.11 -5.18 3.47
CA GLY A 7 7.77 -4.58 3.45
C GLY A 7 6.72 -5.40 2.69
N LEU A 8 7.16 -6.22 1.73
CA LEU A 8 6.27 -7.01 0.88
C LEU A 8 5.77 -8.30 1.57
N ASP A 9 6.57 -8.87 2.47
CA ASP A 9 6.12 -9.99 3.31
C ASP A 9 5.26 -9.52 4.49
N ALA A 10 5.51 -8.31 5.02
CA ALA A 10 4.69 -7.69 6.06
C ALA A 10 3.26 -7.33 5.59
N THR A 11 3.03 -7.24 4.28
CA THR A 11 1.75 -6.84 3.67
C THR A 11 0.94 -8.02 3.10
N ARG A 12 1.42 -9.26 3.27
CA ARG A 12 0.74 -10.47 2.76
C ARG A 12 -0.48 -10.84 3.63
N PRO A 13 -1.72 -10.85 3.09
CA PRO A 13 -2.92 -11.04 3.90
C PRO A 13 -3.22 -12.53 4.18
N LYS A 14 -3.42 -12.89 5.45
CA LYS A 14 -3.96 -14.20 5.87
C LYS A 14 -5.47 -14.29 5.56
N ARG A 15 -5.96 -15.51 5.31
CA ARG A 15 -7.35 -15.83 4.93
C ARG A 15 -8.36 -15.24 5.93
N GLY A 16 -9.12 -14.26 5.45
CA GLY A 16 -10.10 -13.46 6.18
C GLY A 16 -10.21 -12.11 5.46
N ARG A 17 -11.41 -11.54 5.35
CA ARG A 17 -11.66 -10.31 4.57
C ARG A 17 -10.60 -9.24 4.90
N LYS A 18 -9.91 -8.72 3.87
CA LYS A 18 -8.80 -7.77 4.03
C LYS A 18 -9.22 -6.61 4.96
N ARG A 19 -8.49 -6.39 6.05
CA ARG A 19 -8.48 -5.07 6.71
C ARG A 19 -7.89 -4.08 5.71
N THR A 20 -8.69 -3.12 5.25
CA THR A 20 -8.30 -1.96 4.45
C THR A 20 -8.38 -0.71 5.32
N LYS A 21 -7.69 0.38 4.93
CA LYS A 21 -7.73 1.68 5.60
C LYS A 21 -9.17 2.13 5.92
N GLU A 22 -10.08 1.96 4.96
CA GLU A 22 -11.51 2.26 5.12
C GLU A 22 -12.20 1.39 6.18
N THR A 23 -11.88 0.09 6.25
CA THR A 23 -12.48 -0.80 7.27
C THR A 23 -11.92 -0.55 8.66
N VAL A 24 -10.66 -0.13 8.77
CA VAL A 24 -10.01 0.26 10.03
C VAL A 24 -10.61 1.57 10.54
N ALA A 25 -10.77 2.58 9.66
CA ALA A 25 -11.44 3.83 9.99
C ALA A 25 -12.89 3.60 10.46
N LYS A 26 -13.68 2.81 9.72
CA LYS A 26 -15.05 2.45 10.12
C LYS A 26 -15.13 1.74 11.49
N ARG A 27 -14.10 0.97 11.86
CA ARG A 27 -14.05 0.30 13.16
C ARG A 27 -13.74 1.29 14.28
N ILE A 28 -12.86 2.26 14.04
CA ILE A 28 -12.59 3.36 14.99
C ILE A 28 -13.88 4.13 15.26
N ASP A 29 -14.63 4.52 14.22
CA ASP A 29 -15.90 5.25 14.36
C ASP A 29 -16.92 4.46 15.19
N ALA A 30 -17.03 3.15 14.95
CA ALA A 30 -17.93 2.28 15.71
C ALA A 30 -17.51 2.16 17.18
N ILE A 31 -16.20 2.07 17.47
CA ILE A 31 -15.67 2.02 18.84
C ILE A 31 -16.02 3.31 19.58
N GLU A 32 -15.90 4.47 18.94
CA GLU A 32 -16.22 5.76 19.57
C GLU A 32 -17.68 5.84 20.03
N VAL A 33 -18.61 5.36 19.21
CA VAL A 33 -20.04 5.28 19.56
C VAL A 33 -20.30 4.25 20.67
N GLU A 34 -19.66 3.08 20.60
CA GLU A 34 -19.83 2.02 21.61
C GLU A 34 -19.28 2.42 22.99
N MET A 35 -18.22 3.24 23.02
CA MET A 35 -17.59 3.74 24.25
C MET A 35 -18.49 4.64 25.11
N GLU A 36 -19.49 5.31 24.51
CA GLU A 36 -20.41 6.20 25.25
C GLU A 36 -21.28 5.43 26.24
N ARG A 37 -21.58 4.17 25.93
CA ARG A 37 -22.46 3.29 26.73
C ARG A 37 -21.70 2.15 27.41
N ALA A 38 -20.39 2.06 27.20
CA ALA A 38 -19.55 0.98 27.70
C ALA A 38 -19.27 1.14 29.21
N GLN A 39 -19.25 -0.01 29.92
CA GLN A 39 -18.81 -0.06 31.31
C GLN A 39 -17.30 0.25 31.43
N PRO A 40 -16.81 0.73 32.59
CA PRO A 40 -15.43 1.23 32.73
C PRO A 40 -14.33 0.28 32.26
N LEU A 41 -14.43 -1.02 32.56
CA LEU A 41 -13.49 -2.05 32.10
C LEU A 41 -13.54 -2.22 30.57
N ARG A 42 -14.74 -2.29 30.00
CA ARG A 42 -14.93 -2.43 28.55
C ARG A 42 -14.44 -1.20 27.79
N LYS A 43 -14.59 -0.02 28.39
CA LYS A 43 -14.10 1.25 27.85
C LYS A 43 -12.57 1.27 27.77
N LEU A 44 -11.87 0.70 28.76
CA LEU A 44 -10.41 0.58 28.72
C LEU A 44 -9.94 -0.32 27.57
N GLU A 45 -10.58 -1.48 27.38
CA GLU A 45 -10.29 -2.39 26.25
C GLU A 45 -10.52 -1.71 24.90
N MET A 46 -11.63 -0.99 24.77
CA MET A 46 -11.98 -0.22 23.56
C MET A 46 -11.00 0.91 23.27
N ILE A 47 -10.49 1.58 24.30
CA ILE A 47 -9.45 2.61 24.15
C ILE A 47 -8.16 1.98 23.62
N GLN A 48 -7.76 0.81 24.13
CA GLN A 48 -6.59 0.09 23.60
C GLN A 48 -6.81 -0.35 22.16
N GLU A 49 -7.98 -0.91 21.82
CA GLU A 49 -8.32 -1.27 20.44
C GLU A 49 -8.26 -0.07 19.50
N ARG A 50 -8.73 1.11 19.95
CA ARG A 50 -8.64 2.36 19.18
C ARG A 50 -7.18 2.76 18.93
N ILE A 51 -6.32 2.70 19.94
CA ILE A 51 -4.89 3.04 19.82
C ILE A 51 -4.22 2.09 18.80
N ASP A 52 -4.44 0.79 18.93
CA ASP A 52 -3.88 -0.22 18.02
C ASP A 52 -4.34 0.01 16.57
N LEU A 53 -5.62 0.33 16.36
CA LEU A 53 -6.18 0.64 15.03
C LEU A 53 -5.64 1.96 14.47
N GLN A 54 -5.40 2.97 15.31
CA GLN A 54 -4.79 4.23 14.91
C GLN A 54 -3.32 4.03 14.51
N GLU A 55 -2.57 3.20 15.24
CA GLU A 55 -1.21 2.81 14.83
C GLU A 55 -1.20 1.98 13.54
N GLU A 56 -2.17 1.07 13.36
CA GLU A 56 -2.35 0.33 12.11
C GLU A 56 -2.63 1.29 10.94
N LEU A 57 -3.45 2.32 11.16
CA LEU A 57 -3.74 3.37 10.17
C LEU A 57 -2.51 4.24 9.88
N ALA A 58 -1.73 4.58 10.90
CA ALA A 58 -0.46 5.28 10.74
C ALA A 58 0.57 4.44 9.96
N LYS A 59 0.53 3.10 10.09
CA LYS A 59 1.33 2.16 9.26
C LYS A 59 0.88 2.12 7.80
N PHE A 60 -0.42 2.29 7.55
CA PHE A 60 -0.91 2.53 6.19
C PHE A 60 -0.48 3.90 5.64
N ASP A 61 -0.29 4.91 6.48
CA ASP A 61 0.18 6.25 6.06
C ASP A 61 1.71 6.40 6.03
N THR A 62 2.47 5.51 6.68
CA THR A 62 3.94 5.41 6.54
C THR A 62 4.37 4.68 5.26
N THR A 63 3.45 4.40 4.35
CA THR A 63 3.80 4.15 2.97
C THR A 63 4.32 5.46 2.37
N VAL A 64 5.65 5.60 2.32
CA VAL A 64 6.39 6.49 1.41
C VAL A 64 5.50 6.85 0.24
N ASP A 65 5.11 8.11 0.03
CA ASP A 65 4.07 8.53 -0.93
C ASP A 65 4.22 7.82 -2.29
N ILE A 66 3.63 6.62 -2.38
CA ILE A 66 3.90 5.68 -3.47
C ILE A 66 3.30 6.29 -4.73
N ALA A 67 2.24 7.09 -4.59
CA ALA A 67 1.62 7.83 -5.66
C ALA A 67 2.54 8.93 -6.21
N ALA A 68 3.24 9.69 -5.36
CA ALA A 68 4.25 10.65 -5.81
C ALA A 68 5.42 9.94 -6.51
N LEU A 69 5.97 8.87 -5.92
CA LEU A 69 7.05 8.09 -6.52
C LEU A 69 6.63 7.39 -7.82
N GLU A 70 5.38 6.94 -7.92
CA GLU A 70 4.83 6.33 -9.14
C GLU A 70 4.73 7.37 -10.25
N LYS A 71 4.29 8.61 -9.94
CA LYS A 71 4.26 9.71 -10.93
C LYS A 71 5.65 10.05 -11.44
N ASP A 72 6.61 10.16 -10.54
CA ASP A 72 8.00 10.42 -10.91
C ASP A 72 8.53 9.28 -11.77
N PHE A 73 8.31 8.02 -11.38
CA PHE A 73 8.67 6.86 -12.18
C PHE A 73 8.04 6.90 -13.59
N ILE A 74 6.74 7.15 -13.69
CA ILE A 74 6.01 7.24 -14.98
C ILE A 74 6.63 8.30 -15.89
N SER A 75 7.11 9.42 -15.34
CA SER A 75 7.68 10.52 -16.11
C SER A 75 9.01 10.17 -16.80
N VAL A 76 9.86 9.37 -16.15
CA VAL A 76 11.22 9.05 -16.63
C VAL A 76 11.39 7.64 -17.19
N ALA A 77 10.53 6.69 -16.81
CA ALA A 77 10.73 5.27 -17.12
C ALA A 77 10.83 4.97 -18.62
N LYS A 78 10.03 5.63 -19.46
CA LYS A 78 10.04 5.39 -20.91
C LYS A 78 11.35 5.78 -21.57
N SER A 79 11.79 7.03 -21.38
CA SER A 79 13.04 7.55 -21.95
C SER A 79 14.26 6.75 -21.47
N TYR A 80 14.25 6.35 -20.20
CA TYR A 80 15.28 5.47 -19.66
C TYR A 80 15.29 4.09 -20.32
N ALA A 81 14.11 3.46 -20.47
CA ALA A 81 13.98 2.16 -21.11
C ALA A 81 14.44 2.17 -22.56
N GLU A 82 14.06 3.20 -23.33
CA GLU A 82 14.47 3.38 -24.74
C GLU A 82 15.99 3.58 -24.85
N ARG A 83 16.57 4.44 -24.01
CA ARG A 83 18.02 4.69 -24.01
C ARG A 83 18.85 3.47 -23.62
N LYS A 84 18.31 2.60 -22.77
CA LYS A 84 19.01 1.43 -22.22
C LYS A 84 18.61 0.10 -22.86
N GLY A 85 17.64 0.09 -23.77
CA GLY A 85 17.10 -1.14 -24.38
C GLY A 85 16.42 -2.06 -23.37
N ILE A 86 15.79 -1.50 -22.33
CA ILE A 86 15.13 -2.30 -21.29
C ILE A 86 13.74 -2.68 -21.75
N SER A 87 13.47 -3.98 -21.77
CA SER A 87 12.18 -4.52 -22.18
C SER A 87 11.11 -4.45 -21.11
N TYR A 88 9.84 -4.50 -21.54
CA TYR A 88 8.70 -4.68 -20.66
C TYR A 88 8.86 -5.92 -19.75
N ALA A 89 9.40 -7.02 -20.29
CA ALA A 89 9.61 -8.25 -19.53
C ALA A 89 10.56 -8.04 -18.35
N ALA A 90 11.66 -7.29 -18.55
CA ALA A 90 12.61 -6.98 -17.48
C ALA A 90 11.96 -6.19 -16.33
N PHE A 91 11.10 -5.22 -16.64
CA PHE A 91 10.35 -4.49 -15.60
C PHE A 91 9.35 -5.38 -14.85
N ARG A 92 8.72 -6.33 -15.55
CA ARG A 92 7.78 -7.29 -14.93
C ARG A 92 8.50 -8.29 -14.03
N GLU A 93 9.71 -8.73 -14.39
CA GLU A 93 10.54 -9.61 -13.59
C GLU A 93 11.02 -8.92 -12.29
N LEU A 94 11.29 -7.61 -12.35
CA LEU A 94 11.52 -6.76 -11.17
C LEU A 94 10.28 -6.53 -10.29
N GLY A 95 9.10 -7.00 -10.70
CA GLY A 95 7.87 -6.92 -9.92
C GLY A 95 7.04 -5.66 -10.14
N ILE A 96 7.36 -4.82 -11.13
CA ILE A 96 6.57 -3.61 -11.42
C ILE A 96 5.23 -4.00 -12.04
N GLU A 97 4.14 -3.44 -11.51
CA GLU A 97 2.80 -3.73 -12.01
C GLU A 97 2.60 -3.31 -13.47
N ALA A 98 1.85 -4.13 -14.21
CA ALA A 98 1.51 -3.84 -15.59
C ALA A 98 0.73 -2.51 -15.74
N ALA A 99 -0.04 -2.12 -14.73
CA ALA A 99 -0.76 -0.85 -14.70
C ALA A 99 0.20 0.35 -14.71
N VAL A 100 1.28 0.29 -13.92
CA VAL A 100 2.31 1.35 -13.84
C VAL A 100 3.08 1.45 -15.16
N LEU A 101 3.49 0.33 -15.74
CA LEU A 101 4.18 0.31 -17.04
C LEU A 101 3.30 0.84 -18.18
N LYS A 102 2.00 0.53 -18.15
CA LYS A 102 1.04 1.08 -19.12
C LYS A 102 0.92 2.59 -18.98
N LYS A 103 0.84 3.12 -17.75
CA LYS A 103 0.84 4.57 -17.50
C LYS A 103 2.15 5.24 -17.95
N ALA A 104 3.29 4.56 -17.77
CA ALA A 104 4.59 4.99 -18.27
C ALA A 104 4.75 4.87 -19.80
N GLY A 105 3.76 4.33 -20.53
CA GLY A 105 3.85 4.14 -21.97
C GLY A 105 4.82 3.03 -22.42
N ILE A 106 5.21 2.14 -21.50
CA ILE A 106 6.06 0.98 -21.78
C ILE A 106 5.14 -0.19 -22.13
N SER A 107 5.08 -0.54 -23.41
CA SER A 107 4.26 -1.64 -23.90
C SER A 107 5.07 -2.90 -24.15
N ARG A 108 4.38 -4.04 -24.23
CA ARG A 108 4.97 -5.34 -24.60
C ARG A 108 5.61 -5.34 -26.00
N ALA A 109 5.27 -4.36 -26.82
CA ALA A 109 5.70 -4.26 -28.21
C ALA A 109 6.93 -3.36 -28.43
N VAL A 110 7.48 -2.69 -27.38
CA VAL A 110 8.66 -1.81 -27.51
C VAL A 110 9.97 -2.62 -27.66
N HIS A 111 9.90 -3.77 -28.30
CA HIS A 111 11.07 -4.55 -28.67
C HIS A 111 11.49 -4.15 -30.08
N LYS A 112 12.42 -3.21 -30.19
CA LYS A 112 13.38 -3.18 -31.28
C LYS A 112 14.71 -2.60 -30.81
#